data_AF-A0A943PVW1-F1
#
_entry.id   AF-A0A943PVW1-F1
#
_cell.length_a   1.000
_cell.length_b   1.000
_cell.length_c   1.000
_cell.angle_alpha   90.00
_cell.angle_beta   90.00
_cell.angle_gamma   90.00
#
_symmetry.space_group_name_H-M   'P 1'
#
loop_
_entity.id
_entity.type
_entity.pdbx_description
1 polymer ?
#
loop_
_entity_poly.entity_id
_entity_poly.type
_entity_poly.pdbx_seq_one_letter_code
_entity_poly.pdbx_strand_id
1 'polypeptide(L)'
;MKSKDEIEQILISETSIDELIKKKIEQEFKTELEKSNHPPVTKVETELSKVPKHLIFSKDAVYKVFNRKTKVQTYVNGIQAESMLGLQNNVRENMLHGQQSAFTTDDAYVKFERIILNVQA
;
A
#
# COMPACT_ATOMS: atom_id res chain seq x y z
N MET A 1 35.81 -0.25 35.23
CA MET A 1 35.10 -0.10 36.52
C MET A 1 34.38 1.23 36.46
N LYS A 2 33.05 1.23 36.43
CA LYS A 2 32.27 2.48 36.56
C LYS A 2 32.46 3.02 37.98
N SER A 3 32.75 4.30 38.12
CA SER A 3 33.02 4.95 39.41
C SER A 3 31.78 4.89 40.30
N LYS A 4 31.97 4.72 41.60
CA LYS A 4 30.91 4.72 42.62
C LYS A 4 30.02 5.97 42.51
N ASP A 5 30.63 7.07 42.09
CA ASP A 5 29.98 8.38 41.88
C ASP A 5 28.93 8.36 40.75
N GLU A 6 29.08 7.55 39.70
CA GLU A 6 28.08 7.44 38.63
C GLU A 6 26.80 6.72 39.11
N ILE A 7 26.97 5.72 39.99
CA ILE A 7 25.86 4.96 40.54
C ILE A 7 25.09 5.81 41.55
N GLU A 8 25.81 6.55 42.40
CA GLU A 8 25.21 7.49 43.34
C GLU A 8 24.51 8.66 42.63
N GLN A 9 25.06 9.18 41.53
CA GLN A 9 24.39 10.23 40.75
C GLN A 9 23.08 9.75 40.08
N ILE A 10 22.98 8.49 39.67
CA ILE A 10 21.75 7.90 39.13
C ILE A 10 20.70 7.67 40.24
N LEU A 11 21.15 7.37 41.47
CA LEU A 11 20.29 7.25 42.65
C LEU A 11 19.82 8.62 43.20
N ILE A 12 20.67 9.65 43.09
CA ILE A 12 20.41 11.03 43.52
C ILE A 12 19.65 11.81 42.46
N SER A 13 19.72 11.40 41.18
CA SER A 13 18.78 11.89 40.18
C SER A 13 17.41 11.30 40.49
N GLU A 14 16.68 12.00 41.34
CA GLU A 14 15.22 12.09 41.31
C GLU A 14 14.78 12.63 39.94
N THR A 15 15.13 11.94 38.84
CA THR A 15 14.28 12.04 37.66
C THR A 15 12.96 11.46 38.13
N SER A 16 12.09 12.37 38.57
CA SER A 16 10.71 12.08 38.93
C SER A 16 10.18 11.13 37.86
N ILE A 17 9.45 10.11 38.27
CA ILE A 17 8.85 9.13 37.36
C ILE A 17 8.15 9.84 36.19
N ASP A 18 7.61 11.05 36.44
CA ASP A 18 7.02 11.93 35.44
C ASP A 18 7.99 12.42 34.35
N GLU A 19 9.26 12.72 34.66
CA GLU A 19 10.27 13.09 33.68
C GLU A 19 10.66 11.91 32.79
N LEU A 20 10.70 10.70 33.36
CA LEU A 20 10.94 9.47 32.60
C LEU A 20 9.76 9.15 31.67
N ILE A 21 8.53 9.33 32.16
CA ILE A 21 7.31 9.19 31.35
C ILE A 21 7.32 10.23 30.22
N LYS A 22 7.62 11.49 30.52
CA LYS A 22 7.67 12.57 29.52
C LYS A 22 8.70 12.29 28.44
N LYS A 23 9.93 11.87 28.79
CA LYS A 23 10.95 11.48 27.80
C LYS A 23 10.52 10.30 26.94
N LYS A 24 9.83 9.31 27.53
CA LYS A 24 9.33 8.15 26.78
C LYS A 24 8.25 8.57 25.79
N ILE A 25 7.29 9.40 26.22
CA ILE A 25 6.25 9.95 25.36
C ILE A 25 6.85 10.82 24.24
N GLU A 26 7.86 11.66 24.54
CA GLU A 26 8.54 12.47 23.52
C GLU A 26 9.30 11.61 22.51
N GLN A 27 9.91 10.51 22.94
CA GLN A 27 10.57 9.55 22.05
C GLN A 27 9.56 8.78 21.19
N GLU A 28 8.46 8.31 21.77
CA GLU A 28 7.37 7.65 21.04
C GLU A 28 6.75 8.62 20.02
N PHE A 29 6.49 9.86 20.43
CA PHE A 29 5.97 10.91 19.57
C PHE A 29 6.94 11.25 18.43
N LYS A 30 8.25 11.41 18.70
CA LYS A 30 9.25 11.60 17.63
C LYS A 30 9.30 10.42 16.67
N THR A 31 9.22 9.20 17.18
CA THR A 31 9.23 7.99 16.36
C THR A 31 7.98 7.90 15.48
N GLU A 32 6.81 8.28 15.99
CA GLU A 32 5.56 8.37 15.21
C GLU A 32 5.58 9.54 14.21
N LEU A 33 6.18 10.67 14.58
CA LEU A 33 6.34 11.81 13.70
C LEU A 33 7.32 11.51 12.55
N GLU A 34 8.42 10.81 12.82
CA GLU A 34 9.38 10.37 11.80
C GLU A 34 8.76 9.32 10.86
N LYS A 35 7.96 8.38 11.40
CA LYS A 35 7.19 7.44 10.58
C LYS A 35 6.13 8.11 9.70
N SER A 36 5.56 9.24 10.12
CA SER A 36 4.57 9.98 9.33
C SER A 36 5.20 10.95 8.32
N ASN A 37 6.45 11.37 8.54
CA ASN A 37 7.19 12.30 7.65
C ASN A 37 7.83 11.65 6.42
N HIS A 38 7.81 10.31 6.32
CA HIS A 38 8.14 9.63 5.08
C HIS A 38 6.84 9.37 4.31
N PRO A 39 6.46 10.22 3.32
CA PRO A 39 5.38 9.86 2.42
C PRO A 39 5.75 8.50 1.81
N PRO A 40 4.88 7.49 1.89
CA PRO A 40 5.16 6.19 1.29
C PRO A 40 5.54 6.46 -0.17
N VAL A 41 6.72 5.99 -0.58
CA VAL A 41 7.20 6.20 -1.94
C VAL A 41 6.20 5.49 -2.85
N THR A 42 5.30 6.27 -3.42
CA THR A 42 4.16 5.79 -4.20
C THR A 42 4.67 5.61 -5.61
N LYS A 43 5.13 4.38 -5.90
CA LYS A 43 5.53 4.04 -7.26
C LYS A 43 4.27 3.71 -8.05
N VAL A 44 3.97 4.52 -9.05
CA VAL A 44 2.88 4.25 -9.99
C VAL A 44 3.42 3.35 -11.09
N GLU A 45 2.86 2.16 -11.22
CA GLU A 45 3.19 1.22 -12.29
C GLU A 45 2.01 1.11 -13.25
N THR A 46 2.28 1.25 -14.54
CA THR A 46 1.26 1.22 -15.61
C THR A 46 1.36 -0.05 -16.45
N GLU A 47 2.50 -0.76 -16.40
CA GLU A 47 2.68 -2.03 -17.09
C GLU A 47 2.31 -3.20 -16.19
N LEU A 48 1.26 -3.93 -16.56
CA LEU A 48 0.79 -5.09 -15.81
C LEU A 48 1.88 -6.17 -15.61
N SER A 49 2.79 -6.32 -16.57
CA SER A 49 3.91 -7.28 -16.50
C SER A 49 4.91 -6.99 -15.37
N LYS A 50 4.98 -5.74 -14.90
CA LYS A 50 5.86 -5.33 -13.79
C LYS A 50 5.14 -5.40 -12.43
N VAL A 51 3.83 -5.66 -12.43
CA VAL A 51 3.02 -5.72 -11.22
C VAL A 51 3.11 -7.12 -10.61
N PRO A 52 3.41 -7.26 -9.30
CA PRO A 52 3.33 -8.54 -8.61
C PRO A 52 1.94 -9.16 -8.74
N LYS A 53 1.87 -10.47 -9.01
CA LYS A 53 0.61 -11.16 -9.32
C LYS A 53 -0.51 -10.95 -8.28
N HIS A 54 -0.14 -10.95 -7.01
CA HIS A 54 -1.07 -10.78 -5.90
C HIS A 54 -1.67 -9.36 -5.81
N LEU A 55 -1.06 -8.38 -6.49
CA LEU A 55 -1.52 -6.99 -6.49
C LEU A 55 -2.38 -6.64 -7.71
N ILE A 56 -2.38 -7.47 -8.75
CA ILE A 56 -3.10 -7.22 -10.01
C ILE A 56 -4.59 -6.98 -9.75
N PHE A 57 -5.24 -7.80 -8.94
CA PHE A 57 -6.65 -7.65 -8.58
C PHE A 57 -6.87 -7.05 -7.17
N SER A 58 -5.87 -6.33 -6.64
CA SER A 58 -5.98 -5.68 -5.34
C SER A 58 -6.86 -4.43 -5.38
N LYS A 59 -7.19 -3.89 -4.18
CA LYS A 59 -7.90 -2.62 -4.04
C LYS A 59 -7.11 -1.42 -4.60
N ASP A 60 -5.78 -1.54 -4.66
CA ASP A 60 -4.88 -0.47 -5.09
C ASP A 60 -4.68 -0.44 -6.61
N ALA A 61 -5.09 -1.50 -7.31
CA ALA A 61 -5.10 -1.56 -8.76
C ALA A 61 -6.32 -0.82 -9.33
N VAL A 62 -6.10 -0.06 -10.41
CA VAL A 62 -7.12 0.71 -11.11
C VAL A 62 -7.30 0.18 -12.52
N TYR A 63 -8.55 -0.12 -12.85
CA TYR A 63 -8.99 -0.57 -14.15
C TYR A 63 -9.93 0.45 -14.76
N LYS A 64 -9.74 0.70 -16.04
CA LYS A 64 -10.64 1.49 -16.88
C LYS A 64 -11.70 0.58 -17.46
N VAL A 65 -12.97 0.92 -17.23
CA VAL A 65 -14.13 0.20 -17.76
C VAL A 65 -14.80 1.10 -18.78
N PHE A 66 -14.93 0.63 -20.00
CA PHE A 66 -15.68 1.30 -21.06
C PHE A 66 -16.97 0.53 -21.31
N ASN A 67 -18.10 1.12 -20.93
CA ASN A 67 -19.41 0.52 -21.17
C ASN A 67 -19.78 0.70 -22.65
N ARG A 68 -19.98 -0.40 -23.36
CA ARG A 68 -20.26 -0.43 -24.80
C ARG A 68 -21.66 0.08 -25.13
N LYS A 69 -22.61 -0.02 -24.20
CA LYS A 69 -24.00 0.44 -24.35
C LYS A 69 -24.10 1.96 -24.15
N THR A 70 -23.62 2.47 -23.03
CA THR A 70 -23.74 3.90 -22.67
C THR A 70 -22.61 4.76 -23.24
N LYS A 71 -21.53 4.16 -23.75
CA LYS A 71 -20.30 4.83 -24.21
C LYS A 71 -19.59 5.63 -23.10
N VAL A 72 -19.91 5.33 -21.84
CA VAL A 72 -19.29 6.00 -20.69
C VAL A 72 -18.07 5.21 -20.23
N GLN A 73 -17.02 5.94 -19.89
CA GLN A 73 -15.82 5.41 -19.27
C GLN A 73 -15.90 5.62 -17.75
N THR A 74 -15.67 4.55 -16.99
CA THR A 74 -15.58 4.57 -15.53
C THR A 74 -14.28 3.91 -15.08
N TYR A 75 -13.96 4.06 -13.80
CA TYR A 75 -12.81 3.42 -13.18
C TYR A 75 -13.28 2.54 -12.04
N VAL A 76 -12.70 1.35 -11.94
CA VAL A 76 -13.00 0.37 -10.90
C VAL A 76 -11.70 -0.14 -10.30
N ASN A 77 -11.77 -0.66 -9.08
CA ASN A 77 -10.60 -1.29 -8.45
C ASN A 77 -10.39 -2.74 -8.97
N GLY A 78 -9.28 -3.36 -8.60
CA GLY A 78 -8.95 -4.72 -9.01
C GLY A 78 -9.96 -5.77 -8.56
N ILE A 79 -10.53 -5.64 -7.36
CA ILE A 79 -11.54 -6.59 -6.82
C ILE A 79 -12.81 -6.54 -7.67
N GLN A 80 -13.24 -5.33 -8.05
CA GLN A 80 -14.39 -5.12 -8.92
C GLN A 80 -14.11 -5.66 -10.32
N ALA A 81 -12.91 -5.40 -10.88
CA ALA A 81 -12.51 -5.94 -12.17
C ALA A 81 -12.48 -7.49 -12.15
N GLU A 82 -11.97 -8.11 -11.09
CA GLU A 82 -11.97 -9.56 -10.93
C GLU A 82 -13.40 -10.14 -10.85
N SER A 83 -14.30 -9.43 -10.18
CA SER A 83 -15.72 -9.80 -10.12
C SER A 83 -16.38 -9.71 -11.52
N MET A 84 -16.00 -8.72 -12.34
CA MET A 84 -16.47 -8.58 -13.71
C MET A 84 -15.97 -9.69 -14.65
N LEU A 85 -14.81 -10.28 -14.37
CA LEU A 85 -14.26 -11.44 -15.08
C LEU A 85 -15.11 -12.71 -14.89
N GLY A 86 -15.79 -12.84 -13.74
CA GLY A 86 -16.67 -13.96 -13.43
C GLY A 86 -15.95 -15.33 -13.50
N LEU A 87 -16.45 -16.21 -14.36
CA LEU A 87 -15.97 -17.59 -14.53
C LEU A 87 -14.87 -17.75 -15.60
N GLN A 88 -14.39 -16.65 -16.20
CA GLN A 88 -13.36 -16.67 -17.24
C GLN A 88 -11.96 -16.91 -16.66
N ASN A 89 -11.73 -18.08 -16.06
CA ASN A 89 -10.47 -18.43 -15.38
C ASN A 89 -9.24 -18.31 -16.28
N ASN A 90 -9.37 -18.68 -17.56
CA ASN A 90 -8.27 -18.55 -18.53
C ASN A 90 -7.80 -17.10 -18.70
N VAL A 91 -8.76 -16.17 -18.76
CA VAL A 91 -8.44 -14.74 -18.90
C VAL A 91 -7.83 -14.21 -17.61
N ARG A 92 -8.34 -14.64 -16.44
CA ARG A 92 -7.75 -14.32 -15.13
C ARG A 92 -6.28 -14.75 -15.08
N GLU A 93 -5.97 -16.00 -15.46
CA GLU A 93 -4.60 -16.49 -15.48
C GLU A 93 -3.72 -15.69 -16.44
N ASN A 94 -4.18 -15.41 -17.66
CA ASN A 94 -3.43 -14.60 -18.62
C ASN A 94 -3.11 -13.20 -18.08
N MET A 95 -4.03 -12.59 -17.32
CA MET A 95 -3.78 -11.32 -16.64
C MET A 95 -2.76 -11.46 -15.51
N LEU A 96 -2.88 -12.50 -14.68
CA LEU A 96 -1.92 -12.78 -13.60
C LEU A 96 -0.51 -13.09 -14.12
N HIS A 97 -0.39 -13.63 -15.33
CA HIS A 97 0.88 -13.86 -16.01
C HIS A 97 1.38 -12.64 -16.80
N GLY A 98 0.65 -11.53 -16.82
CA GLY A 98 1.02 -10.32 -17.55
C GLY A 98 0.94 -10.46 -19.07
N GLN A 99 0.32 -11.53 -19.58
CA GLN A 99 0.16 -11.79 -21.01
C GLN A 99 -0.95 -10.95 -21.62
N GLN A 100 -1.97 -10.63 -20.83
CA GLN A 100 -3.14 -9.86 -21.26
C GLN A 100 -3.44 -8.76 -20.24
N SER A 101 -3.56 -7.51 -20.69
CA SER A 101 -3.82 -6.35 -19.82
C SER A 101 -5.26 -5.85 -19.87
N ALA A 102 -6.11 -6.47 -20.68
CA ALA A 102 -7.50 -6.08 -20.85
C ALA A 102 -8.40 -7.27 -21.20
N PHE A 103 -9.66 -7.22 -20.84
CA PHE A 103 -10.66 -8.23 -21.16
C PHE A 103 -12.00 -7.58 -21.51
N THR A 104 -12.88 -8.36 -22.13
CA THR A 104 -14.24 -7.93 -22.48
C THR A 104 -15.24 -8.75 -21.71
N THR A 105 -16.23 -8.07 -21.15
CA THR A 105 -17.50 -8.68 -20.76
C THR A 105 -18.53 -8.45 -21.87
N ASP A 106 -19.75 -8.97 -21.69
CA ASP A 106 -20.83 -8.80 -22.65
C ASP A 106 -21.08 -7.32 -23.00
N ASP A 107 -21.04 -6.46 -21.97
CA ASP A 107 -21.42 -5.05 -22.05
C ASP A 107 -20.26 -4.07 -21.89
N ALA A 108 -19.08 -4.50 -21.48
CA ALA A 108 -17.98 -3.59 -21.18
C ALA A 108 -16.61 -4.12 -21.64
N TYR A 109 -15.72 -3.18 -21.94
CA TYR A 109 -14.30 -3.43 -22.13
C TYR A 109 -13.55 -2.96 -20.89
N VAL A 110 -12.76 -3.83 -20.27
CA VAL A 110 -12.04 -3.55 -19.02
C VAL A 110 -10.55 -3.64 -19.29
N LYS A 111 -9.79 -2.59 -18.96
CA LYS A 111 -8.35 -2.52 -19.19
C LYS A 111 -7.63 -2.07 -17.92
N PHE A 112 -6.51 -2.71 -17.61
CA PHE A 112 -5.61 -2.25 -16.55
C PHE A 112 -5.03 -0.88 -16.92
N GLU A 113 -5.14 0.08 -16.00
CA GLU A 113 -4.66 1.44 -16.20
C GLU A 113 -3.38 1.70 -15.40
N ARG A 114 -3.43 1.42 -14.08
CA ARG A 114 -2.30 1.66 -13.17
C ARG A 114 -2.49 0.94 -11.84
N ILE A 115 -1.42 0.78 -11.09
CA ILE A 115 -1.43 0.42 -9.68
C ILE A 115 -0.53 1.38 -8.89
N ILE A 116 -0.94 1.67 -7.65
CA ILE A 116 -0.12 2.42 -6.71
C ILE A 116 0.59 1.41 -5.81
N LEU A 117 1.90 1.28 -5.95
CA LEU A 117 2.73 0.45 -5.08
C LEU A 117 3.23 1.33 -3.94
N ASN A 118 2.85 0.98 -2.71
CA ASN A 118 3.43 1.56 -1.50
C ASN A 118 4.78 0.87 -1.26
N VAL A 119 5.86 1.50 -1.69
CA VAL A 119 7.21 1.03 -1.34
C VAL A 119 7.47 1.52 0.08
N GLN A 120 7.38 0.61 1.06
CA GLN A 120 7.96 0.85 2.38
C GLN A 120 9.48 0.93 2.18
N ALA A 121 10.05 2.09 2.49
CA ALA A 121 11.50 2.32 2.50
C ALA A 121 12.14 1.58 3.67
#